data_AF-A0A959P0J9-F1
#
_entry.id   AF-A0A959P0J9-F1
#
_cell.length_a   1.000
_cell.length_b   1.000
_cell.length_c   1.000
_cell.angle_alpha   90.00
_cell.angle_beta   90.00
_cell.angle_gamma   90.00
#
_symmetry.space_group_name_H-M   'P 1'
#
loop_
_entity.id
_entity.type
_entity.pdbx_description
1 polymer ?
#
loop_
_entity_poly.entity_id
_entity_poly.type
_entity_poly.pdbx_seq_one_letter_code
_entity_poly.pdbx_strand_id
1 'polypeptide(L)'
;MCNKTRYRIRTHCLYLFPLIGNLYLLLSLKNIWKPLVAVIFWGASFVATKSLLDSLTPLGIIYIRLILGIVSVLVIALFRKRSFSLRKKDIKGIFILALISTTHLWIQVTGLQYTSASNTGWIIGIVPVIMAIMGFIFYKERMSTIQLVGAAIA
;
A
#
# COMPACT_ATOMS: atom_id res chain seq x y z
N MET A 1 -5.11 -48.22 4.80
CA MET A 1 -6.20 -48.14 5.81
C MET A 1 -5.98 -46.93 6.72
N CYS A 2 -7.09 -46.32 7.12
CA CYS A 2 -7.31 -44.95 7.61
C CYS A 2 -6.30 -44.35 8.63
N ASN A 3 -5.94 -43.09 8.41
CA ASN A 3 -4.95 -42.27 9.12
C ASN A 3 -5.60 -41.52 10.31
N LYS A 4 -5.28 -41.92 11.55
CA LYS A 4 -5.97 -41.51 12.79
C LYS A 4 -5.40 -40.28 13.53
N THR A 5 -4.44 -39.53 12.97
CA THR A 5 -3.63 -38.57 13.75
C THR A 5 -3.94 -37.09 13.55
N ARG A 6 -4.92 -36.70 12.74
CA ARG A 6 -5.11 -35.28 12.34
C ARG A 6 -6.10 -34.46 13.19
N TYR A 7 -6.78 -35.06 14.18
CA TYR A 7 -7.85 -34.36 14.93
C TYR A 7 -7.48 -33.92 16.37
N ARG A 8 -6.33 -34.32 16.92
CA ARG A 8 -6.00 -34.09 18.35
C ARG A 8 -5.10 -32.88 18.64
N ILE A 9 -4.77 -32.04 17.65
CA ILE A 9 -3.94 -30.83 17.84
C ILE A 9 -4.80 -29.55 17.88
N ARG A 10 -6.12 -29.65 17.74
CA ARG A 10 -6.99 -28.46 17.60
C ARG A 10 -7.35 -27.78 18.93
N THR A 11 -7.17 -28.44 20.07
CA THR A 11 -7.62 -27.92 21.38
C THR A 11 -6.51 -27.26 22.21
N HIS A 12 -5.23 -27.62 22.02
CA HIS A 12 -4.14 -26.98 22.78
C HIS A 12 -3.59 -25.67 22.18
N CYS A 13 -3.84 -25.39 20.90
CA CYS A 13 -3.45 -24.10 20.28
C CYS A 13 -4.40 -22.93 20.58
N LEU A 14 -5.56 -23.17 21.20
CA LEU A 14 -6.54 -22.11 21.51
C LEU A 14 -6.11 -21.20 22.67
N TYR A 15 -5.25 -21.68 23.58
CA TYR A 15 -4.77 -20.91 24.74
C TYR A 15 -3.47 -20.14 24.48
N LEU A 16 -2.72 -20.46 23.41
CA LEU A 16 -1.49 -19.75 23.00
C LEU A 16 -1.76 -18.63 21.98
N PHE A 17 -2.91 -18.68 21.29
CA PHE A 17 -3.35 -17.65 20.35
C PHE A 17 -3.55 -16.25 20.97
N PRO A 18 -4.09 -16.08 22.20
CA PRO A 18 -4.22 -14.77 22.82
C PRO A 18 -2.86 -14.19 23.24
N LEU A 19 -1.90 -15.01 23.71
CA LEU A 19 -0.57 -14.55 24.13
C LEU A 19 0.31 -14.10 22.95
N ILE A 20 0.29 -14.85 21.84
CA ILE A 20 0.97 -14.46 20.60
C ILE A 20 0.27 -13.25 19.96
N GLY A 21 -1.06 -13.20 20.00
CA GLY A 21 -1.85 -12.05 19.58
C GLY A 21 -1.52 -10.78 20.35
N ASN A 22 -1.40 -10.85 21.68
CA ASN A 22 -1.07 -9.70 22.53
C ASN A 22 0.36 -9.20 22.31
N LEU A 23 1.32 -10.12 22.09
CA LEU A 23 2.69 -9.75 21.76
C LEU A 23 2.79 -9.15 20.35
N TYR A 24 2.07 -9.67 19.36
CA TYR A 24 1.97 -9.08 18.02
C TYR A 24 1.26 -7.72 18.04
N LEU A 25 0.21 -7.55 18.86
CA LEU A 25 -0.51 -6.30 19.02
C LEU A 25 0.39 -5.23 19.66
N LEU A 26 1.14 -5.59 20.71
CA LEU A 26 2.13 -4.72 21.36
C LEU A 26 3.32 -4.39 20.43
N LEU A 27 3.82 -5.35 19.65
CA LEU A 27 4.83 -5.14 18.62
C LEU A 27 4.32 -4.27 17.46
N SER A 28 3.03 -4.37 17.12
CA SER A 28 2.37 -3.55 16.12
C SER A 28 2.21 -2.10 16.61
N LEU A 29 1.77 -1.91 17.86
CA LEU A 29 1.68 -0.60 18.51
C LEU A 29 3.05 0.09 18.59
N LYS A 30 4.12 -0.64 18.92
CA LYS A 30 5.49 -0.07 18.95
C LYS A 30 5.99 0.38 17.56
N ASN A 31 5.49 -0.22 16.48
CA ASN A 31 5.89 0.10 15.11
C ASN A 31 4.86 0.97 14.36
N ILE A 32 3.80 1.43 15.03
CA ILE A 32 2.71 2.20 14.41
C ILE A 32 3.18 3.54 13.83
N TRP A 33 4.30 4.07 14.33
CA TRP A 33 4.89 5.30 13.82
C TRP A 33 5.31 5.21 12.34
N LYS A 34 5.72 4.03 11.85
CA LYS A 34 6.16 3.85 10.46
C LYS A 34 5.04 4.14 9.44
N PRO A 35 3.86 3.48 9.51
CA PRO A 35 2.75 3.80 8.62
C PRO A 35 2.19 5.22 8.86
N LEU A 36 2.19 5.73 10.09
CA LEU A 36 1.74 7.10 10.36
C LEU A 36 2.60 8.14 9.63
N VAL A 37 3.92 8.01 9.71
CA VAL A 37 4.84 8.87 8.96
C VAL A 37 4.59 8.73 7.45
N ALA A 38 4.43 7.50 6.94
CA ALA A 38 4.14 7.28 5.52
C ALA A 38 2.84 7.97 5.08
N VAL A 39 1.76 7.88 5.85
CA VAL A 39 0.46 8.51 5.54
C VAL A 39 0.56 10.04 5.60
N ILE A 40 1.30 10.60 6.57
CA ILE A 40 1.52 12.05 6.65
C ILE A 40 2.29 12.55 5.43
N PHE A 41 3.41 11.91 5.07
CA PHE A 41 4.20 12.27 3.90
C PHE A 41 3.39 12.14 2.60
N TRP A 42 2.60 11.08 2.49
CA TRP A 42 1.79 10.85 1.31
C TRP A 42 0.62 11.85 1.20
N GLY A 43 -0.06 12.13 2.32
CA GLY A 43 -1.11 13.14 2.42
C GLY A 43 -0.60 14.55 2.06
N ALA A 44 0.54 14.96 2.64
CA ALA A 44 1.19 16.22 2.33
C ALA A 44 1.54 16.35 0.84
N SER A 45 1.88 15.23 0.18
CA SER A 45 2.18 15.22 -1.25
C SER A 45 0.98 15.63 -2.12
N PHE A 46 -0.26 15.36 -1.71
CA PHE A 46 -1.45 15.81 -2.44
C PHE A 46 -1.64 17.33 -2.34
N VAL A 47 -1.42 17.89 -1.15
CA VAL A 47 -1.49 19.35 -0.93
C VAL A 47 -0.42 20.05 -1.77
N ALA A 48 0.82 19.54 -1.74
CA ALA A 48 1.91 20.04 -2.57
C ALA A 48 1.59 19.93 -4.07
N THR A 49 1.04 18.79 -4.51
CA THR A 49 0.63 18.60 -5.92
C THR A 49 -0.44 19.61 -6.32
N LYS A 50 -1.43 19.86 -5.46
CA LYS A 50 -2.49 20.85 -5.74
C LYS A 50 -1.92 22.26 -5.87
N SER A 51 -0.98 22.65 -5.02
CA SER A 51 -0.30 23.95 -5.12
C SER A 51 0.58 24.05 -6.38
N LEU A 52 1.27 22.97 -6.78
CA LEU A 52 2.08 22.96 -7.99
C LEU A 52 1.22 23.05 -9.27
N LEU A 53 -0.03 22.58 -9.24
CA LEU A 53 -0.94 22.67 -10.38
C LEU A 53 -1.32 24.12 -10.76
N ASP A 54 -1.09 25.09 -9.87
CA ASP A 54 -1.29 26.52 -10.16
C ASP A 54 -0.20 27.08 -11.09
N SER A 55 0.96 26.41 -11.17
CA SER A 55 2.12 26.87 -11.95
C SER A 55 2.63 25.86 -12.99
N LEU A 56 2.28 24.58 -12.86
CA LEU A 56 2.79 23.50 -13.69
C LEU A 56 1.65 22.64 -14.27
N THR A 57 1.89 22.11 -15.47
CA THR A 57 0.98 21.14 -16.08
C THR A 57 1.04 19.79 -15.34
N PRO A 58 -0.04 18.98 -15.38
CA PRO A 58 -0.06 17.65 -14.77
C PRO A 58 1.13 16.77 -15.17
N LEU A 59 1.50 16.78 -16.45
CA LEU A 59 2.66 16.05 -16.95
C LEU A 59 3.96 16.54 -16.32
N GLY A 60 4.17 17.86 -16.20
CA GLY A 60 5.35 18.44 -15.56
C GLY A 60 5.50 17.97 -14.11
N ILE A 61 4.41 17.93 -13.35
CA ILE A 61 4.41 17.44 -11.96
C ILE A 61 4.75 15.95 -11.90
N ILE A 62 4.21 15.14 -12.82
CA ILE A 62 4.52 13.70 -12.90
C ILE A 62 5.99 13.48 -13.21
N TYR A 63 6.58 14.23 -14.14
CA TYR A 63 8.02 14.16 -14.43
C TYR A 63 8.86 14.44 -13.19
N ILE A 64 8.56 15.52 -12.47
CA ILE A 64 9.27 15.86 -11.22
C ILE A 64 9.11 14.74 -10.19
N ARG A 65 7.89 14.22 -9.98
CA ARG A 65 7.63 13.11 -9.05
C ARG A 65 8.41 11.84 -9.41
N LEU A 66 8.49 11.48 -10.70
CA LEU A 66 9.24 10.31 -11.15
C LEU A 66 10.75 10.49 -10.98
N ILE A 67 11.29 11.68 -11.28
CA ILE A 67 12.71 12.00 -11.05
C ILE A 67 13.02 11.92 -9.56
N LEU A 68 12.20 12.55 -8.70
CA LEU A 68 12.36 12.47 -7.24
C LEU A 68 12.30 11.03 -6.75
N GLY A 69 11.40 10.20 -7.30
CA GLY A 69 11.32 8.77 -6.99
C GLY A 69 12.59 8.02 -7.35
N ILE A 70 13.11 8.22 -8.57
CA ILE A 70 14.36 7.59 -9.04
C ILE A 70 15.52 8.01 -8.14
N VAL A 71 15.70 9.31 -7.89
CA VAL A 71 16.77 9.83 -7.03
C VAL A 71 16.65 9.25 -5.61
N SER A 72 15.45 9.25 -5.03
CA SER A 72 15.22 8.71 -3.68
C SER A 72 15.59 7.24 -3.57
N VAL A 73 15.17 6.41 -4.54
CA VAL A 73 15.47 4.98 -4.56
C VAL A 73 16.96 4.73 -4.75
N LEU A 74 17.62 5.47 -5.64
CA LEU A 74 19.07 5.36 -5.87
C LEU A 74 19.86 5.72 -4.62
N VAL A 75 19.52 6.84 -3.97
CA VAL A 75 20.17 7.28 -2.73
C VAL A 75 20.03 6.22 -1.64
N ILE A 76 18.82 5.68 -1.43
CA ILE A 76 18.59 4.62 -0.45
C ILE A 76 19.39 3.35 -0.79
N ALA A 77 19.47 2.98 -2.06
CA ALA A 77 20.21 1.80 -2.49
C ALA A 77 21.72 1.95 -2.29
N LEU A 78 22.28 3.13 -2.54
CA LEU A 78 23.68 3.46 -2.28
C LEU A 78 23.99 3.34 -0.78
N PHE A 79 23.17 3.96 0.08
CA PHE A 79 23.35 3.86 1.54
C PHE A 79 23.23 2.43 2.06
N ARG A 80 22.35 1.62 1.47
CA ARG A 80 22.15 0.21 1.85
C ARG A 80 23.09 -0.76 1.11
N LYS A 81 24.01 -0.26 0.28
CA LYS A 81 24.93 -1.06 -0.56
C LYS A 81 24.20 -2.18 -1.32
N ARG A 82 22.98 -1.90 -1.78
CA ARG A 82 22.13 -2.85 -2.52
C ARG A 82 22.45 -2.73 -4.01
N SER A 83 22.75 -3.86 -4.65
CA SER A 83 22.88 -3.93 -6.11
C SER A 83 21.51 -4.09 -6.78
N PHE A 84 21.29 -3.35 -7.87
CA PHE A 84 20.12 -3.51 -8.74
C PHE A 84 20.39 -4.60 -9.78
N SER A 85 20.40 -5.87 -9.33
CA SER A 85 20.45 -6.99 -10.26
C SER A 85 19.05 -7.20 -10.86
N LEU A 86 18.86 -6.76 -12.10
CA LEU A 86 17.63 -7.00 -12.86
C LEU A 86 17.78 -8.29 -13.65
N ARG A 87 16.90 -9.27 -13.38
CA ARG A 87 16.81 -10.47 -14.21
C ARG A 87 16.01 -10.15 -15.46
N LYS A 88 16.47 -10.60 -16.63
CA LYS A 88 15.79 -10.34 -17.91
C LYS A 88 14.30 -10.73 -17.91
N LYS A 89 13.95 -11.81 -17.18
CA LYS A 89 12.57 -12.27 -16.99
C LYS A 89 11.65 -11.28 -16.26
N ASP A 90 12.21 -10.42 -15.39
CA ASP A 90 11.45 -9.48 -14.58
C ASP A 90 11.18 -8.16 -15.34
N ILE A 91 11.93 -7.88 -16.42
CA ILE A 91 11.84 -6.62 -17.19
C ILE A 91 10.43 -6.39 -17.74
N LYS A 92 9.80 -7.44 -18.31
CA LYS A 92 8.44 -7.33 -18.85
C LYS A 92 7.43 -6.94 -17.76
N GLY A 93 7.52 -7.57 -16.59
CA GLY A 93 6.65 -7.26 -15.45
C GLY A 93 6.87 -5.84 -14.93
N ILE A 94 8.13 -5.42 -14.80
CA ILE A 94 8.48 -4.06 -14.39
C ILE A 94 7.94 -3.03 -15.38
N PHE A 95 8.05 -3.27 -16.69
CA PHE A 95 7.54 -2.37 -17.71
C PHE A 95 6.01 -2.21 -17.64
N ILE A 96 5.28 -3.32 -17.49
CA ILE A 96 3.82 -3.29 -17.35
C ILE A 96 3.42 -2.52 -16.07
N LEU A 97 4.07 -2.80 -14.94
CA LEU A 97 3.82 -2.10 -13.69
C LEU A 97 4.14 -0.60 -13.78
N ALA A 98 5.23 -0.23 -14.46
CA ALA A 98 5.60 1.16 -14.69
C ALA A 98 4.55 1.89 -15.54
N LEU A 99 4.03 1.24 -16.59
CA LEU A 99 2.99 1.80 -17.44
C LEU A 99 1.69 2.02 -16.65
N ILE A 100 1.25 1.01 -15.89
CA ILE A 100 0.05 1.11 -15.03
C ILE A 100 0.22 2.22 -14.01
N SER A 101 1.37 2.26 -13.32
CA SER A 101 1.63 3.25 -12.26
C SER A 101 1.69 4.68 -12.80
N THR A 102 2.31 4.88 -13.98
CA THR A 102 2.41 6.19 -14.62
C THR A 102 1.03 6.66 -15.10
N THR A 103 0.25 5.76 -15.68
CA THR A 103 -1.13 6.06 -16.12
C THR A 103 -2.01 6.41 -14.92
N HIS A 104 -1.91 5.66 -13.83
CA HIS A 104 -2.61 5.97 -12.58
C HIS A 104 -2.21 7.34 -12.04
N LEU A 105 -0.92 7.67 -12.00
CA LEU A 105 -0.44 8.98 -11.57
C LEU A 105 -0.97 10.11 -12.47
N TRP A 106 -1.05 9.86 -13.78
CA TRP A 106 -1.61 10.83 -14.72
C TRP A 106 -3.10 11.10 -14.46
N ILE A 107 -3.89 10.04 -14.29
CA ILE A 107 -5.32 10.17 -13.93
C ILE A 107 -5.47 10.88 -12.59
N GLN A 108 -4.65 10.53 -11.60
CA GLN A 108 -4.71 11.12 -10.26
C GLN A 108 -4.41 12.62 -10.26
N VAL A 109 -3.29 13.04 -10.89
CA VAL A 109 -2.88 14.45 -10.91
C VAL A 109 -3.84 15.28 -11.76
N THR A 110 -4.32 14.73 -12.89
CA THR A 110 -5.33 15.39 -13.72
C THR A 110 -6.66 15.52 -12.96
N GLY A 111 -7.11 14.47 -12.27
CA GLY A 111 -8.30 14.51 -11.43
C GLY A 111 -8.21 15.57 -10.32
N LEU A 112 -7.02 15.75 -9.74
CA LEU A 112 -6.75 16.76 -8.71
C LEU A 112 -6.89 18.21 -9.23
N GLN A 113 -6.86 18.44 -10.55
CA GLN A 113 -7.18 19.77 -11.11
C GLN A 113 -8.64 20.14 -10.82
N TYR A 114 -9.55 19.15 -10.91
CA TYR A 114 -10.99 19.35 -10.79
C TYR A 114 -11.53 19.21 -9.37
N THR A 115 -10.66 18.87 -8.40
CA THR A 115 -11.09 18.66 -7.01
C THR A 115 -10.08 19.25 -6.02
N SER A 116 -10.42 19.22 -4.73
CA SER A 116 -9.53 19.65 -3.65
C SER A 116 -8.69 18.48 -3.14
N ALA A 117 -7.55 18.77 -2.52
CA ALA A 117 -6.72 17.75 -1.88
C ALA A 117 -7.50 16.97 -0.81
N SER A 118 -8.40 17.64 -0.08
CA SER A 118 -9.28 17.01 0.92
C SER A 118 -10.26 16.03 0.28
N ASN A 119 -10.93 16.43 -0.81
CA ASN A 119 -11.87 15.55 -1.52
C ASN A 119 -11.16 14.33 -2.12
N THR A 120 -9.97 14.52 -2.69
CA THR A 120 -9.14 13.39 -3.14
C THR A 120 -8.77 12.45 -1.99
N GLY A 121 -8.47 12.98 -0.81
CA GLY A 121 -8.21 12.18 0.39
C GLY A 121 -9.38 11.25 0.74
N TRP A 122 -10.62 11.77 0.71
CA TRP A 122 -11.82 10.96 0.93
C TRP A 122 -12.00 9.86 -0.13
N ILE A 123 -11.84 10.19 -1.41
CA ILE A 123 -11.95 9.22 -2.53
C ILE A 123 -10.89 8.13 -2.42
N ILE A 124 -9.70 8.47 -1.96
CA ILE A 124 -8.62 7.51 -1.77
C ILE A 124 -8.84 6.66 -0.50
N GLY A 125 -9.48 7.23 0.52
CA GLY A 125 -9.79 6.54 1.77
C GLY A 125 -10.63 5.27 1.59
N ILE A 126 -11.44 5.20 0.53
CA ILE A 126 -12.24 4.00 0.20
C ILE A 126 -11.44 2.93 -0.56
N VAL A 127 -10.25 3.23 -1.07
CA VAL A 127 -9.43 2.29 -1.86
C VAL A 127 -9.10 1.01 -1.07
N PRO A 128 -8.71 1.02 0.21
CA PRO A 128 -8.49 -0.20 0.99
C PRO A 128 -9.72 -1.11 1.08
N VAL A 129 -10.93 -0.54 1.13
CA VAL A 129 -12.18 -1.29 1.15
C VAL A 129 -12.37 -2.00 -0.20
N ILE A 130 -12.20 -1.28 -1.30
CA ILE A 130 -12.25 -1.85 -2.66
C ILE A 130 -11.19 -2.95 -2.82
N MET A 131 -9.97 -2.71 -2.36
CA MET A 131 -8.87 -3.67 -2.41
C MET A 131 -9.19 -4.94 -1.62
N ALA A 132 -9.81 -4.82 -0.44
CA ALA A 132 -10.21 -5.98 0.37
C ALA A 132 -11.28 -6.82 -0.35
N ILE A 133 -12.28 -6.16 -0.96
CA ILE A 133 -13.31 -6.84 -1.77
C ILE A 133 -12.68 -7.53 -2.99
N MET A 134 -11.77 -6.86 -3.69
CA MET A 134 -11.05 -7.45 -4.82
C MET A 134 -10.18 -8.63 -4.38
N GLY A 135 -9.51 -8.55 -3.22
CA GLY A 135 -8.76 -9.64 -2.60
C GLY A 135 -9.63 -10.88 -2.37
N PHE A 136 -10.83 -10.68 -1.81
CA PHE A 136 -11.81 -11.74 -1.62
C PHE A 136 -12.25 -12.37 -2.95
N ILE A 137 -12.57 -11.57 -3.97
CA ILE A 137 -13.10 -12.07 -5.26
C ILE A 137 -12.03 -12.78 -6.09
N PHE A 138 -10.88 -12.13 -6.33
CA PHE A 138 -9.86 -12.62 -7.26
C PHE A 138 -8.87 -13.59 -6.61
N TYR A 139 -8.48 -13.33 -5.36
CA TYR A 139 -7.45 -14.10 -4.66
C TYR A 139 -8.06 -15.11 -3.66
N LYS A 140 -9.39 -15.12 -3.48
CA LYS A 140 -10.12 -16.00 -2.56
C LYS A 140 -9.59 -15.88 -1.12
N GLU A 141 -9.13 -14.69 -0.75
CA GLU A 141 -8.65 -14.41 0.60
C GLU A 141 -9.80 -14.46 1.59
N ARG A 142 -9.59 -15.08 2.76
CA ARG A 142 -10.62 -15.10 3.81
C ARG A 142 -10.54 -13.84 4.64
N MET A 143 -11.63 -13.07 4.68
CA MET A 143 -11.74 -11.90 5.55
C MET A 143 -12.24 -12.32 6.93
N SER A 144 -11.52 -11.89 7.98
CA SER A 144 -12.02 -12.02 9.35
C SER A 144 -13.18 -11.05 9.60
N THR A 145 -14.04 -11.36 10.58
CA THR A 145 -15.15 -10.48 10.97
C THR A 145 -14.66 -9.09 11.38
N ILE A 146 -13.49 -8.98 12.01
CA ILE A 146 -12.88 -7.69 12.38
C ILE A 146 -12.51 -6.87 11.14
N GLN A 147 -11.93 -7.51 10.11
CA GLN A 147 -11.60 -6.83 8.85
C GLN A 147 -12.86 -6.42 8.09
N LEU A 148 -13.92 -7.22 8.13
CA LEU A 148 -15.19 -6.90 7.50
C LEU A 148 -15.87 -5.70 8.20
N VAL A 149 -15.92 -5.72 9.53
CA VAL A 149 -16.46 -4.60 10.32
C VAL A 149 -15.61 -3.34 10.11
N GLY A 150 -14.28 -3.47 10.11
CA GLY A 150 -13.39 -2.35 9.81
C GLY A 150 -13.60 -1.77 8.42
N ALA A 151 -13.78 -2.61 7.41
CA ALA A 151 -14.07 -2.18 6.04
C ALA A 151 -15.48 -1.56 5.87
N ALA A 152 -16.43 -1.92 6.74
CA ALA A 152 -17.78 -1.35 6.74
C ALA A 152 -17.88 0.00 7.48
N ILE A 153 -17.00 0.24 8.46
CA ILE A 153 -16.93 1.50 9.22
C ILE A 153 -16.09 2.56 8.49
N ALA A 154 -15.03 2.14 7.80
CA ALA A 154 -14.12 3.00 7.05
C ALA A 154 -14.80 3.68 5.85
#